data_AF-A0A2N2J5R6-F1
#
_entry.id   AF-A0A2N2J5R6-F1
#
_cell.length_a   1.000
_cell.length_b   1.000
_cell.length_c   1.000
_cell.angle_alpha   90.00
_cell.angle_beta   90.00
_cell.angle_gamma   90.00
#
_symmetry.space_group_name_H-M   'P 1'
#
loop_
_entity.id
_entity.type
_entity.pdbx_description
1 polymer ?
#
loop_
_entity_poly.entity_id
_entity_poly.type
_entity_poly.pdbx_seq_one_letter_code
_entity_poly.pdbx_strand_id
1 'polypeptide(L)'
;MSMTSLNMFRGKLKFLPGIILLVIIVIAAYVFYLYQQGGTEHYNPPVQEKDVPRKQIVSDMTVLSGAVEAYWAKNLKYPDKLEQLIPEFIEKIPSDAGTEKTFIYESNESDRYRITVSEPSRYGFKELFIENGKITQN
;
A
#
# COMPACT_ATOMS: atom_id res chain seq x y z
N MET A 1 41.33 -63.37 -43.09
CA MET A 1 41.21 -61.91 -43.23
C MET A 1 40.00 -61.61 -44.10
N SER A 2 39.25 -60.56 -43.76
CA SER A 2 38.10 -59.98 -44.50
C SER A 2 36.71 -60.44 -44.04
N MET A 3 36.01 -59.70 -43.18
CA MET A 3 35.20 -58.47 -43.40
C MET A 3 33.73 -58.82 -43.68
N THR A 4 32.95 -59.08 -42.62
CA THR A 4 31.51 -59.36 -42.73
C THR A 4 30.77 -58.88 -41.47
N SER A 5 30.77 -57.57 -41.19
CA SER A 5 29.87 -57.03 -40.15
C SER A 5 29.49 -55.54 -40.30
N LEU A 6 29.47 -54.97 -41.50
CA LEU A 6 29.21 -53.54 -41.67
C LEU A 6 27.93 -53.18 -42.46
N ASN A 7 26.88 -54.00 -42.44
CA ASN A 7 25.63 -53.68 -43.16
C ASN A 7 24.31 -53.74 -42.36
N MET A 8 24.32 -54.09 -41.07
CA MET A 8 23.08 -54.09 -40.25
C MET A 8 22.71 -52.74 -39.60
N PHE A 9 23.57 -51.71 -39.67
CA PHE A 9 23.34 -50.45 -38.92
C PHE A 9 22.63 -49.34 -39.72
N ARG A 10 22.55 -49.44 -41.06
CA ARG A 10 21.97 -48.38 -41.91
C ARG A 10 20.43 -48.35 -41.97
N GLY A 11 19.75 -49.42 -41.58
CA GLY A 11 18.28 -49.50 -41.61
C GLY A 11 17.59 -48.86 -40.40
N LYS A 12 18.21 -48.91 -39.22
CA LYS A 12 17.64 -48.39 -37.96
C LYS A 12 17.86 -46.88 -37.77
N LEU A 13 18.80 -46.28 -38.50
CA LEU A 13 19.12 -44.86 -38.40
C LEU A 13 18.06 -43.93 -39.03
N LYS A 14 17.21 -44.46 -39.91
CA LYS A 14 16.12 -43.69 -40.55
C LYS A 14 14.95 -43.36 -39.62
N PHE A 15 14.82 -44.09 -38.50
CA PHE A 15 13.75 -43.87 -37.50
C PHE A 15 14.18 -42.93 -36.37
N LEU A 16 15.49 -42.70 -36.22
CA LEU A 16 16.06 -41.80 -35.21
C LEU A 16 15.50 -40.37 -35.26
N PRO A 17 15.36 -39.70 -36.43
CA PRO A 17 14.78 -38.35 -36.46
C PRO A 17 13.31 -38.34 -36.05
N GLY A 18 12.54 -39.40 -36.36
CA GLY A 18 11.14 -39.51 -35.96
C GLY A 18 10.97 -39.64 -34.44
N ILE A 19 11.86 -40.40 -33.80
CA ILE A 19 11.86 -40.55 -32.32
C ILE A 19 12.23 -39.23 -31.65
N ILE A 20 13.23 -38.51 -32.17
CA ILE A 20 13.63 -37.19 -31.64
C ILE A 20 12.48 -36.19 -31.75
N LEU A 21 11.77 -36.16 -32.88
CA LEU A 21 10.62 -35.28 -33.09
C LEU A 21 9.49 -35.58 -32.08
N LEU A 22 9.21 -36.86 -31.82
CA LEU A 22 8.24 -37.29 -30.83
C LEU A 22 8.60 -36.82 -29.40
N VAL A 23 9.87 -36.94 -29.02
CA VAL A 23 10.36 -36.48 -27.72
C VAL A 23 10.18 -34.96 -27.57
N ILE A 24 10.49 -34.19 -28.61
CA ILE A 24 10.30 -32.73 -28.61
C ILE A 24 8.82 -32.36 -28.41
N ILE A 25 7.90 -33.06 -29.09
CA ILE A 25 6.45 -32.83 -28.95
C ILE A 25 5.98 -33.11 -27.52
N VAL A 26 6.45 -34.21 -26.91
CA VAL A 26 6.09 -34.57 -25.53
C VAL A 26 6.61 -33.52 -24.54
N ILE A 27 7.85 -33.06 -24.71
CA ILE A 27 8.42 -31.99 -23.87
C ILE A 27 7.63 -30.70 -24.03
N ALA A 28 7.31 -30.30 -25.26
CA ALA A 28 6.54 -29.08 -25.53
C ALA A 28 5.14 -29.14 -24.91
N ALA A 29 4.45 -30.27 -25.01
CA ALA A 29 3.14 -30.49 -24.39
C ALA A 29 3.22 -30.44 -22.86
N TYR A 30 4.27 -31.01 -22.27
CA TYR A 30 4.49 -30.97 -20.83
C TYR A 30 4.77 -29.55 -20.31
N VAL A 31 5.62 -28.79 -20.99
CA VAL A 31 5.89 -27.38 -20.66
C VAL A 31 4.63 -26.53 -20.79
N PHE A 32 3.81 -26.75 -21.83
CA PHE A 32 2.54 -26.06 -22.00
C PHE A 32 1.55 -26.38 -20.88
N TYR A 33 1.46 -27.65 -20.46
CA TYR A 33 0.65 -28.07 -19.32
C TYR A 33 1.08 -27.38 -18.02
N LEU A 34 2.38 -27.32 -17.74
CA LEU A 34 2.91 -26.60 -16.58
C LEU A 34 2.61 -25.10 -16.64
N TYR A 35 2.70 -24.48 -17.82
CA TYR A 35 2.37 -23.07 -18.00
C TYR A 35 0.89 -22.80 -17.71
N GLN A 36 -0.02 -23.69 -18.13
CA GLN A 36 -1.44 -23.57 -17.81
C GLN A 36 -1.75 -23.73 -16.31
N GLN A 37 -0.95 -24.51 -15.57
CA GLN A 37 -1.09 -24.63 -14.12
C GLN A 37 -0.60 -23.40 -13.34
N GLY A 38 0.27 -22.57 -13.92
CA GLY A 38 0.88 -21.42 -13.26
C GLY A 38 0.05 -20.12 -13.28
N GLY A 39 -1.16 -20.15 -13.82
CA GLY A 39 -1.99 -18.96 -14.00
C GLY A 39 -3.17 -18.91 -13.02
N THR A 40 -3.32 -17.77 -12.34
CA THR A 40 -4.53 -17.27 -11.68
C THR A 40 -5.00 -17.88 -10.35
N GLU A 41 -4.75 -19.14 -10.02
CA GLU A 41 -5.35 -19.76 -8.80
C GLU A 41 -4.68 -19.33 -7.47
N HIS A 42 -3.47 -18.79 -7.51
CA HIS A 42 -2.71 -18.39 -6.31
C HIS A 42 -2.24 -16.93 -6.29
N TYR A 43 -2.66 -16.13 -7.28
CA TYR A 43 -2.36 -14.70 -7.27
C TYR A 43 -3.38 -13.97 -6.39
N ASN A 44 -3.01 -13.73 -5.13
CA ASN A 44 -3.71 -12.76 -4.31
C ASN A 44 -2.99 -11.42 -4.52
N PRO A 45 -3.52 -10.49 -5.34
CA PRO A 45 -2.88 -9.19 -5.51
C PRO A 45 -2.68 -8.54 -4.13
N PRO A 46 -1.54 -7.88 -3.88
CA PRO A 46 -1.41 -7.07 -2.67
C PRO A 46 -2.58 -6.08 -2.66
N VAL A 47 -3.27 -6.01 -1.51
CA VAL A 47 -4.37 -5.06 -1.31
C VAL A 47 -3.82 -3.68 -1.64
N GLN A 48 -4.32 -3.08 -2.73
CA GLN A 48 -3.92 -1.72 -3.09
C GLN A 48 -4.53 -0.79 -2.04
N GLU A 49 -3.70 -0.32 -1.11
CA GLU A 49 -4.05 0.80 -0.24
C GLU A 49 -4.41 1.97 -1.16
N LYS A 50 -5.67 2.40 -1.11
CA LYS A 50 -6.15 3.56 -1.84
C LYS A 50 -5.24 4.73 -1.45
N ASP A 51 -4.50 5.30 -2.41
CA ASP A 51 -3.62 6.45 -2.17
C ASP A 51 -4.45 7.64 -1.64
N VAL A 52 -4.64 7.70 -0.33
CA VAL A 52 -5.25 8.86 0.31
C VAL A 52 -4.19 9.95 0.25
N PRO A 53 -4.47 11.15 -0.30
CA PRO A 53 -3.43 12.14 -0.51
C PRO A 53 -2.80 12.54 0.83
N ARG A 54 -1.54 12.13 1.07
CA ARG A 54 -0.78 12.49 2.29
C ARG A 54 -0.75 14.00 2.53
N LYS A 55 -0.71 14.76 1.44
CA LYS A 55 -0.75 16.21 1.48
C LYS A 55 -2.06 16.75 2.03
N GLN A 56 -3.19 16.10 1.75
CA GLN A 56 -4.50 16.52 2.22
C GLN A 56 -4.62 16.35 3.73
N ILE A 57 -4.26 15.17 4.27
CA ILE A 57 -4.36 14.93 5.71
C ILE A 57 -3.46 15.89 6.52
N VAL A 58 -2.24 16.15 6.03
CA VAL A 58 -1.33 17.11 6.65
C VAL A 58 -1.89 18.53 6.59
N SER A 59 -2.48 18.91 5.46
CA SER A 59 -3.14 20.21 5.29
C SER A 59 -4.29 20.38 6.27
N ASP A 60 -5.18 19.38 6.36
CA ASP A 60 -6.36 19.41 7.23
C ASP A 60 -5.96 19.51 8.71
N MET A 61 -4.95 18.74 9.14
CA MET A 61 -4.40 18.84 10.49
C MET A 61 -3.78 20.21 10.76
N THR A 62 -3.10 20.80 9.78
CA THR A 62 -2.48 22.13 9.91
C THR A 62 -3.54 23.23 10.04
N VAL A 63 -4.61 23.17 9.26
CA VAL A 63 -5.76 24.09 9.38
C VAL A 63 -6.37 23.99 10.77
N LEU A 64 -6.61 22.77 11.25
CA LEU A 64 -7.18 22.54 12.57
C LEU A 64 -6.25 23.04 13.69
N SER A 65 -4.95 22.77 13.59
CA SER A 65 -3.93 23.29 14.51
C SER A 65 -3.91 24.81 14.53
N GLY A 66 -3.95 25.46 13.37
CA GLY A 66 -4.02 26.93 13.29
C GLY A 66 -5.25 27.50 13.99
N ALA A 67 -6.41 26.85 13.87
CA ALA A 67 -7.62 27.25 14.58
C ALA A 67 -7.49 27.09 16.11
N VAL A 68 -6.84 26.01 16.57
CA VAL A 68 -6.55 25.79 18.01
C VAL A 68 -5.62 26.88 18.56
N GLU A 69 -4.58 27.24 17.83
CA GLU A 69 -3.67 28.33 18.25
C GLU A 69 -4.38 29.69 18.27
N ALA A 70 -5.25 29.96 17.28
CA ALA A 70 -6.05 31.18 17.26
C ALA A 70 -7.02 31.24 18.45
N TYR A 71 -7.62 30.11 18.82
CA TYR A 71 -8.45 30.00 20.02
C TYR A 71 -7.63 30.30 21.28
N TRP A 72 -6.42 29.74 21.41
CA TRP A 72 -5.55 30.00 22.55
C TRP A 72 -5.13 31.48 22.62
N ALA A 73 -4.76 32.08 21.49
CA ALA A 73 -4.36 33.50 21.44
C ALA A 73 -5.46 34.44 21.94
N LYS A 74 -6.74 34.08 21.75
CA LYS A 74 -7.88 34.87 22.25
C LYS A 74 -8.25 34.55 23.69
N ASN A 75 -8.25 33.27 24.07
CA ASN A 75 -8.84 32.79 25.33
C ASN A 75 -7.79 32.51 26.43
N LEU A 76 -6.50 32.53 26.07
CA LEU A 76 -5.36 32.14 26.92
C LEU A 76 -5.47 30.72 27.49
N LYS A 77 -6.26 29.88 26.82
CA LYS A 77 -6.41 28.45 27.08
C LYS A 77 -6.75 27.74 25.78
N TYR A 78 -6.30 26.50 25.65
CA TYR A 78 -6.70 25.60 24.58
C TYR A 78 -8.16 25.16 24.77
N PRO A 79 -8.88 24.84 23.68
CA PRO A 79 -10.24 24.35 23.81
C PRO A 79 -10.26 22.97 24.49
N ASP A 80 -11.37 22.66 25.15
CA ASP A 80 -11.61 21.34 25.73
C ASP A 80 -12.01 20.34 24.65
N LYS A 81 -12.66 20.85 23.59
CA LYS A 81 -13.13 20.06 22.43
C LYS A 81 -13.06 20.88 21.15
N LEU A 82 -12.83 20.21 20.03
CA LEU A 82 -12.69 20.86 18.72
C LEU A 82 -13.93 21.65 18.31
N GLU A 83 -15.13 21.28 18.75
CA GLU A 83 -16.38 21.98 18.41
C GLU A 83 -16.40 23.43 18.91
N GLN A 84 -15.62 23.77 19.95
CA GLN A 84 -15.49 25.14 20.44
C GLN A 84 -14.76 26.07 19.47
N LEU A 85 -14.12 25.53 18.43
CA LEU A 85 -13.49 26.31 17.36
C LEU A 85 -14.53 26.89 16.39
N ILE A 86 -15.72 26.30 16.33
CA ILE A 86 -16.79 26.71 15.42
C ILE A 86 -17.68 27.78 16.09
N PRO A 87 -18.18 28.77 15.33
CA PRO A 87 -17.83 29.10 13.94
C PRO A 87 -16.66 30.09 13.84
N GLU A 88 -16.16 30.58 14.98
CA GLU A 88 -15.31 31.77 15.01
C GLU A 88 -13.91 31.54 14.44
N PHE A 89 -13.31 30.38 14.70
CA PHE A 89 -11.94 30.06 14.30
C PHE A 89 -11.87 29.15 13.08
N ILE A 90 -12.94 28.40 12.83
CA ILE A 90 -13.07 27.52 11.66
C ILE A 90 -14.55 27.34 11.31
N GLU A 91 -14.86 27.24 10.02
CA GLU A 91 -16.25 27.03 9.56
C GLU A 91 -16.79 25.66 9.95
N LYS A 92 -15.95 24.63 9.85
CA LYS A 92 -16.27 23.23 10.19
C LYS A 92 -15.01 22.47 10.55
N ILE A 93 -15.14 21.45 11.38
CA ILE A 93 -14.02 20.53 11.67
C ILE A 93 -13.79 19.65 10.42
N PRO A 94 -12.57 19.61 9.85
CA PRO A 94 -12.27 18.70 8.76
C PRO A 94 -12.33 17.25 9.24
N SER A 95 -12.75 16.36 8.35
CA SER A 95 -12.72 14.92 8.57
C SER A 95 -11.47 14.30 7.93
N ASP A 96 -10.98 13.22 8.52
CA ASP A 96 -9.91 12.39 7.96
C ASP A 96 -10.45 11.73 6.66
N ALA A 97 -9.95 12.15 5.50
CA ALA A 97 -10.41 11.64 4.20
C ALA A 97 -10.17 10.13 3.98
N GLY A 98 -9.29 9.53 4.76
CA GLY A 98 -8.96 8.11 4.71
C GLY A 98 -9.89 7.25 5.55
N THR A 99 -10.41 7.77 6.66
CA THR A 99 -11.25 7.00 7.60
C THR A 99 -12.67 7.55 7.76
N GLU A 100 -12.95 8.74 7.26
CA GLU A 100 -14.16 9.54 7.50
C GLU A 100 -14.41 9.86 8.98
N LYS A 101 -13.42 9.62 9.85
CA LYS A 101 -13.47 9.91 11.29
C LYS A 101 -12.96 11.31 11.56
N THR A 102 -13.36 11.88 12.69
CA THR A 102 -12.77 13.10 13.22
C THR A 102 -11.37 12.82 13.76
N PHE A 103 -10.48 13.81 13.68
CA PHE A 103 -9.18 13.75 14.35
C PHE A 103 -9.32 13.56 15.85
N ILE A 104 -8.37 12.82 16.44
CA ILE A 104 -8.27 12.67 17.89
C ILE A 104 -7.62 13.93 18.44
N TYR A 105 -8.28 14.58 19.38
CA TYR A 105 -7.81 15.80 20.03
C TYR A 105 -7.66 15.60 21.54
N GLU A 106 -6.51 16.03 22.06
CA GLU A 106 -6.22 16.02 23.49
C GLU A 106 -5.58 17.36 23.88
N SER A 107 -5.98 17.94 25.00
CA SER A 107 -5.35 19.13 25.56
C SER A 107 -5.22 19.04 27.07
N ASN A 108 -4.29 19.80 27.64
CA ASN A 108 -4.21 20.05 29.08
C ASN A 108 -4.67 21.47 29.45
N GLU A 109 -5.47 22.09 28.57
CA GLU A 109 -5.98 23.47 28.64
C GLU A 109 -4.93 24.60 28.59
N SER A 110 -3.73 24.43 29.16
CA SER A 110 -2.83 25.57 29.39
C SER A 110 -1.53 25.56 28.59
N ASP A 111 -0.99 24.39 28.27
CA ASP A 111 0.42 24.25 27.85
C ASP A 111 0.62 23.33 26.65
N ARG A 112 -0.30 22.39 26.44
CA ARG A 112 -0.19 21.38 25.40
C ARG A 112 -1.54 21.05 24.79
N TYR A 113 -1.56 20.96 23.46
CA TYR A 113 -2.55 20.18 22.74
C TYR A 113 -1.88 19.23 21.75
N ARG A 114 -2.62 18.19 21.38
CA ARG A 114 -2.21 17.20 20.39
C ARG A 114 -3.39 16.87 19.47
N ILE A 115 -3.14 16.88 18.16
CA ILE A 115 -4.06 16.43 17.12
C ILE A 115 -3.44 15.19 16.46
N THR A 116 -4.15 14.07 16.44
CA THR A 116 -3.66 12.78 15.94
C THR A 116 -4.65 12.17 14.94
N VAL A 117 -4.13 11.49 13.92
CA VAL A 117 -4.96 10.65 13.03
C VAL A 117 -5.22 9.28 13.68
N SER A 118 -6.42 8.73 13.48
CA SER A 118 -6.76 7.43 14.06
C SER A 118 -5.97 6.25 13.46
N GLU A 119 -5.59 6.35 12.18
CA GLU A 119 -4.92 5.27 11.45
C GLU A 119 -3.78 5.82 10.57
N PRO A 120 -2.63 6.21 11.16
CA PRO A 120 -1.52 6.84 10.43
C PRO A 120 -0.93 5.94 9.32
N SER A 121 -1.02 4.62 9.49
CA SER A 121 -0.51 3.63 8.53
C SER A 121 -1.16 3.75 7.15
N ARG A 122 -2.43 4.17 7.07
CA ARG A 122 -3.16 4.41 5.80
C ARG A 122 -2.49 5.48 4.93
N TYR A 123 -1.70 6.34 5.56
CA TYR A 123 -0.98 7.42 4.93
C TYR A 123 0.50 7.10 4.72
N GLY A 124 0.93 5.88 5.05
CA GLY A 124 2.34 5.47 5.03
C GLY A 124 3.17 6.09 6.15
N PHE A 125 2.54 6.48 7.26
CA PHE A 125 3.22 6.93 8.48
C PHE A 125 3.05 5.86 9.57
N LYS A 126 4.12 5.59 10.32
CA LYS A 126 4.05 4.96 11.64
C LYS A 126 3.38 5.89 12.64
N GLU A 127 3.71 7.17 12.59
CA GLU A 127 3.16 8.20 13.46
C GLU A 127 2.89 9.49 12.68
N LEU A 128 1.70 10.07 12.88
CA LEU A 128 1.34 11.36 12.33
C LEU A 128 0.51 12.14 13.38
N PHE A 129 1.11 13.19 13.93
CA PHE A 129 0.45 14.08 14.89
C PHE A 129 0.99 15.51 14.81
N ILE A 130 0.21 16.47 15.27
CA ILE A 130 0.65 17.84 15.55
C ILE A 130 0.55 18.07 17.05
N GLU A 131 1.62 18.60 17.64
CA GLU A 131 1.67 18.99 19.05
C GLU A 131 2.22 20.41 19.14
N ASN A 132 1.45 21.32 19.75
CA ASN A 132 1.82 22.74 19.89
C ASN A 132 2.32 23.37 18.57
N GLY A 133 1.57 23.14 17.49
CA GLY A 133 1.88 23.64 16.16
C GLY A 133 3.00 22.91 15.42
N LYS A 134 3.70 21.97 16.08
CA LYS A 134 4.78 21.20 15.48
C LYS A 134 4.29 19.86 14.96
N ILE A 135 4.51 19.62 13.68
CA ILE A 135 4.17 18.35 13.04
C ILE A 135 5.27 17.29 13.23
N THR A 136 4.85 16.06 13.49
CA THR A 136 5.69 14.86 13.53
C THR A 136 5.17 13.84 12.53
N GLN A 137 6.07 13.33 11.69
CA GLN A 137 5.80 12.34 10.64
C GLN A 137 6.94 11.32 10.66
N ASN A 138 6.65 10.06 11.00
CA ASN A 138 7.60 8.93 11.05
C ASN A 138 6.95 7.70 10.43
#